data_AF-A0A963J299-F1
#
_entry.id   AF-A0A963J299-F1
#
_cell.length_a   1.000
_cell.length_b   1.000
_cell.length_c   1.000
_cell.angle_alpha   90.00
_cell.angle_beta   90.00
_cell.angle_gamma   90.00
#
_symmetry.space_group_name_H-M   'P 1'
#
loop_
_entity.id
_entity.type
_entity.pdbx_description
1 polymer ?
#
loop_
_entity_poly.entity_id
_entity_poly.type
_entity_poly.pdbx_seq_one_letter_code
_entity_poly.pdbx_strand_id
1 'polypeptide(L)'
;EEFKGTGNCEIHLNRRLYEKRVFPAIELNKSGTRREELLLAPEILQKTRILRQFMYNMDDIESMELMIKNMKATKSNVEFFDMMRRGG
;
A
#
# COMPACT_ATOMS: atom_id res chain seq x y z
N GLU A 1 7.67 -20.56 4.90
CA GLU A 1 6.34 -20.57 4.27
C GLU A 1 5.25 -21.26 5.10
N GLU A 2 5.59 -22.18 6.00
CA GLU A 2 4.58 -22.92 6.80
C GLU A 2 3.60 -22.03 7.59
N PHE A 3 4.07 -20.89 8.14
CA PHE A 3 3.22 -19.95 8.89
C PHE A 3 2.35 -19.03 8.01
N LYS A 4 2.63 -18.97 6.69
CA LYS A 4 1.81 -18.22 5.73
C LYS A 4 0.51 -18.96 5.41
N GLY A 5 0.48 -20.28 5.57
CA GLY A 5 -0.74 -21.08 5.40
C GLY A 5 -1.81 -20.79 6.45
N THR A 6 -1.40 -20.51 7.68
CA THR A 6 -2.28 -20.35 8.84
C THR A 6 -2.74 -18.90 9.08
N GLY A 7 -1.92 -17.93 8.69
CA GLY A 7 -2.25 -16.50 8.80
C GLY A 7 -3.21 -16.00 7.70
N ASN A 8 -3.97 -14.95 8.01
CA ASN A 8 -4.82 -14.24 7.04
C ASN A 8 -4.34 -12.82 6.72
N CYS A 9 -3.31 -12.31 7.42
CA CYS A 9 -2.73 -10.99 7.22
C CYS A 9 -1.21 -11.08 7.25
N GLU A 10 -0.55 -10.49 6.26
CA GLU A 10 0.90 -10.43 6.14
C GLU A 10 1.35 -9.00 5.88
N ILE A 11 2.33 -8.54 6.66
CA ILE A 11 3.00 -7.27 6.46
C ILE A 11 4.49 -7.57 6.27
N HIS A 12 4.96 -7.38 5.05
CA HIS A 12 6.34 -7.60 4.66
C HIS A 12 7.13 -6.30 4.82
N LEU A 13 8.34 -6.39 5.34
CA LEU A 13 9.25 -5.25 5.49
C LEU A 13 10.43 -5.41 4.54
N ASN A 14 10.80 -4.33 3.83
CA ASN A 14 11.91 -4.35 2.88
C ASN A 14 13.17 -3.74 3.50
N ARG A 15 14.26 -4.52 3.49
CA ARG A 15 15.58 -4.10 4.00
C ARG A 15 16.14 -2.88 3.26
N ARG A 16 15.94 -2.78 1.93
CA ARG A 16 16.44 -1.66 1.11
C ARG A 16 15.80 -0.34 1.54
N LEU A 17 14.52 -0.35 1.90
CA LEU A 17 13.81 0.82 2.44
C LEU A 17 14.41 1.24 3.80
N TYR A 18 14.65 0.27 4.69
CA TYR A 18 15.25 0.52 5.99
C TYR A 18 16.67 1.12 5.88
N GLU A 19 17.51 0.56 5.01
CA GLU A 19 18.89 1.03 4.80
C GLU A 19 18.93 2.47 4.25
N LYS A 20 17.97 2.83 3.41
CA LYS A 20 17.77 4.22 2.94
C LYS A 20 17.04 5.14 3.94
N ARG A 21 16.68 4.64 5.13
CA ARG A 21 15.90 5.36 6.16
C ARG A 21 14.54 5.86 5.67
N VAL A 22 13.91 5.12 4.74
CA VAL A 22 12.54 5.38 4.30
C VAL A 22 11.59 4.62 5.22
N PHE A 23 10.77 5.36 5.97
CA PHE A 23 9.81 4.81 6.92
C PHE A 23 8.38 5.25 6.59
N PRO A 24 7.39 4.34 6.65
CA PRO A 24 7.51 2.93 7.05
C PRO A 24 8.15 2.05 5.97
N ALA A 25 9.00 1.09 6.37
CA ALA A 25 9.74 0.22 5.45
C ALA A 25 8.90 -0.98 4.94
N ILE A 26 7.64 -0.74 4.59
CA ILE A 26 6.69 -1.79 4.20
C ILE A 26 6.79 -2.09 2.71
N GLU A 27 6.83 -3.37 2.35
CA GLU A 27 6.72 -3.83 0.96
C GLU A 27 5.24 -4.01 0.59
N LEU A 28 4.65 -3.00 -0.06
CA LEU A 28 3.21 -2.96 -0.35
C LEU A 28 2.75 -4.06 -1.30
N ASN A 29 3.59 -4.43 -2.27
CA ASN A 29 3.28 -5.43 -3.29
C ASN A 29 3.13 -6.84 -2.70
N LYS A 30 3.90 -7.16 -1.65
CA LYS A 30 3.82 -8.46 -0.96
C LYS A 30 2.87 -8.47 0.25
N SER A 31 2.57 -7.30 0.81
CA SER A 31 1.72 -7.16 1.99
C SER A 31 0.23 -7.20 1.63
N GLY A 32 -0.57 -7.91 2.41
CA GLY A 32 -1.99 -8.06 2.12
C GLY A 32 -2.76 -8.86 3.16
N THR A 33 -4.08 -8.78 3.04
CA THR A 33 -5.03 -9.50 3.89
C THR A 33 -5.94 -10.34 3.01
N ARG A 34 -6.11 -11.62 3.35
CA ARG A 34 -7.07 -12.50 2.68
C ARG A 34 -8.49 -12.04 3.02
N ARG A 35 -9.38 -12.10 2.02
CA ARG A 35 -10.77 -11.64 2.13
C ARG A 35 -10.92 -10.19 2.58
N GLU A 36 -10.07 -9.29 2.06
CA GLU A 36 -10.14 -7.85 2.36
C GLU A 36 -11.49 -7.21 1.97
N GLU A 37 -12.28 -7.84 1.09
CA GLU A 37 -13.64 -7.43 0.75
C GLU A 37 -14.64 -7.50 1.91
N LEU A 38 -14.33 -8.27 2.97
CA LEU A 38 -15.14 -8.31 4.18
C LEU A 38 -14.79 -7.19 5.17
N LEU A 39 -13.65 -6.52 4.97
CA LEU A 39 -13.11 -5.49 5.87
C LEU A 39 -13.27 -4.08 5.30
N LEU A 40 -13.23 -3.95 3.97
CA LEU A 40 -13.28 -2.67 3.28
C LEU A 40 -14.64 -2.49 2.59
N ALA A 41 -15.17 -1.27 2.66
CA ALA A 41 -16.32 -0.89 1.84
C ALA A 41 -15.98 -1.06 0.35
N PRO A 42 -16.93 -1.44 -0.51
CA PRO A 42 -16.68 -1.73 -1.93
C PRO A 42 -15.95 -0.60 -2.67
N GLU A 43 -16.28 0.65 -2.36
CA GLU A 43 -15.63 1.83 -2.93
C GLU A 43 -14.14 1.93 -2.56
N ILE A 44 -13.80 1.67 -1.29
CA ILE A 44 -12.42 1.72 -0.79
C ILE A 44 -11.62 0.54 -1.32
N LEU A 45 -12.25 -0.63 -1.44
CA LEU A 45 -11.65 -1.82 -2.03
C LEU A 45 -11.23 -1.55 -3.48
N GLN A 46 -12.11 -0.93 -4.28
CA GLN A 46 -11.78 -0.57 -5.67
C GLN A 46 -10.62 0.43 -5.73
N LYS A 47 -10.65 1.49 -4.90
CA LYS A 47 -9.56 2.48 -4.85
C LYS A 47 -8.22 1.84 -4.44
N THR A 48 -8.24 0.94 -3.46
CA THR A 48 -7.06 0.20 -2.99
C THR A 48 -6.49 -0.70 -4.10
N ARG A 49 -7.34 -1.38 -4.89
CA ARG A 49 -6.90 -2.20 -6.03
C ARG A 49 -6.21 -1.39 -7.12
N ILE A 50 -6.78 -0.24 -7.48
CA ILE A 50 -6.17 0.68 -8.47
C ILE A 50 -4.80 1.16 -7.96
N LEU A 51 -4.72 1.55 -6.69
CA LEU A 51 -3.46 1.96 -6.07
C LEU A 51 -2.41 0.83 -6.13
N ARG A 52 -2.79 -0.41 -5.78
CA ARG A 52 -1.89 -1.59 -5.88
C ARG A 52 -1.41 -1.82 -7.32
N GLN A 53 -2.30 -1.72 -8.30
CA GLN A 53 -1.94 -1.91 -9.71
C GLN A 53 -0.97 -0.83 -10.20
N PHE A 54 -1.17 0.41 -9.76
CA PHE A 54 -0.26 1.52 -10.06
C PHE A 54 1.14 1.29 -9.47
N MET A 55 1.21 0.84 -8.22
CA MET A 55 2.48 0.57 -7.52
C MET A 55 3.21 -0.68 -8.02
N TYR A 56 2.49 -1.66 -8.59
CA TYR A 56 3.08 -2.90 -9.08
C TYR A 56 4.13 -2.68 -10.18
N ASN A 57 4.01 -1.60 -10.96
CA ASN A 57 4.93 -1.26 -12.04
C ASN A 57 6.14 -0.43 -11.58
N MET A 58 6.21 -0.04 -10.30
CA MET A 58 7.25 0.82 -9.74
C MET A 58 8.25 0.02 -8.90
N ASP A 59 9.50 0.48 -8.77
CA ASP A 59 10.43 -0.08 -7.78
C ASP A 59 9.91 0.22 -6.36
N ASP A 60 10.11 -0.70 -5.42
CA ASP A 60 9.58 -0.61 -4.06
C ASP A 60 9.97 0.70 -3.34
N ILE A 61 11.18 1.23 -3.62
CA ILE A 61 11.65 2.48 -3.01
C ILE A 61 10.87 3.66 -3.57
N GLU A 62 10.76 3.74 -4.90
CA GLU A 62 10.05 4.82 -5.58
C GLU A 62 8.55 4.82 -5.21
N SER A 63 7.94 3.64 -5.18
CA SER A 63 6.56 3.45 -4.77
C SER A 63 6.31 3.98 -3.35
N MET A 64 7.20 3.65 -2.41
CA MET A 64 7.06 4.08 -1.02
C MET A 64 7.28 5.59 -0.85
N GLU A 65 8.28 6.16 -1.52
CA GLU A 65 8.53 7.60 -1.48
C GLU A 65 7.36 8.39 -2.06
N LEU A 66 6.79 7.93 -3.18
CA LEU A 66 5.60 8.54 -3.78
C LEU A 66 4.39 8.44 -2.85
N MET A 67 4.18 7.28 -2.23
CA MET A 67 3.09 7.10 -1.27
C MET A 67 3.23 8.03 -0.07
N ILE A 68 4.41 8.10 0.54
CA ILE A 68 4.69 9.00 1.67
C ILE A 68 4.48 10.46 1.26
N LYS A 69 4.93 10.86 0.08
CA LYS A 69 4.74 12.22 -0.45
C LYS A 69 3.26 12.57 -0.56
N ASN A 70 2.47 11.69 -1.18
CA ASN A 70 1.04 11.92 -1.40
C ASN A 70 0.25 11.89 -0.08
N MET A 71 0.56 10.96 0.82
CA MET A 71 -0.08 10.90 2.14
C MET A 71 0.24 12.15 2.97
N LYS A 72 1.48 12.64 2.95
CA LYS A 72 1.87 13.90 3.64
C LYS A 72 1.17 15.15 3.10
N ALA A 73 0.75 15.13 1.84
CA ALA A 73 -0.01 16.23 1.24
C ALA A 73 -1.49 16.27 1.68
N THR A 74 -1.96 15.24 2.38
CA THR A 74 -3.37 15.08 2.79
C THR A 74 -3.49 14.86 4.29
N LYS A 75 -4.64 15.22 4.89
CA LYS A 75 -4.86 15.03 6.33
C LYS A 75 -5.49 13.68 6.66
N SER A 76 -6.13 13.04 5.69
CA SER A 76 -6.82 11.76 5.89
C SER A 76 -6.68 10.85 4.67
N ASN A 77 -6.87 9.55 4.89
CA ASN A 77 -6.87 8.55 3.81
C ASN A 77 -8.01 8.81 2.79
N VAL A 78 -9.12 9.41 3.24
CA VAL A 78 -10.24 9.78 2.37
C VAL A 78 -9.79 10.85 1.37
N GLU A 79 -9.15 11.91 1.86
CA GLU A 79 -8.59 12.98 1.02
C GLU A 79 -7.51 12.45 0.06
N PHE A 80 -6.63 11.57 0.53
CA PHE A 80 -5.62 10.90 -0.30
C PHE A 80 -6.25 10.16 -1.47
N PHE A 81 -7.26 9.34 -1.20
CA PHE A 81 -7.94 8.56 -2.22
C PHE A 81 -8.72 9.43 -3.22
N ASP A 82 -9.24 10.57 -2.78
CA ASP A 82 -9.92 11.52 -3.66
C ASP A 82 -8.94 12.35 -4.50
N MET A 83 -7.74 12.65 -3.98
CA MET A 83 -6.65 13.28 -4.73
C MET A 83 -6.16 12.36 -5.86
N MET A 84 -5.97 11.07 -5.58
CA MET A 84 -5.51 10.09 -6.58
C MET A 84 -6.49 9.92 -7.75
N ARG A 85 -7.79 10.18 -7.55
CA ARG A 85 -8.80 10.15 -8.60
C ARG A 85 -8.69 11.33 -9.58
N ARG A 86 -8.11 12.46 -9.16
CA ARG A 86 -7.99 13.69 -9.97
C ARG A 86 -6.76 13.73 -10.87
N GLY A 87 -5.82 12.79 -10.70
CA GLY A 87 -4.57 12.71 -11.47
C GLY A 87 -4.63 11.84 -12.72
N GLY A 88 -5.84 11.47 -13.18
CA GLY A 88 -6.08 10.73 -14.42
C GLY A 88 -6.91 11.54 -15.40
#